data_AF-A0A644TR42-F1
#
_entry.id   AF-A0A644TR42-F1
#
_cell.length_a   1.000
_cell.length_b   1.000
_cell.length_c   1.000
_cell.angle_alpha   90.00
_cell.angle_beta   90.00
_cell.angle_gamma   90.00
#
_symmetry.space_group_name_H-M   'P 1'
#
loop_
_entity.id
_entity.type
_entity.pdbx_description
1 polymer ?
#
loop_
_entity_poly.entity_id
_entity_poly.type
_entity_poly.pdbx_seq_one_letter_code
_entity_poly.pdbx_strand_id
1 'polypeptide(L)'
;MEFTDEQQQHIYNLIKETKDKWVTEELTPIQNQVKELEQYKPVDKTEQELALEAKEKELFTKEKNLILKEKGLQDFADFFVVSDLKELNKQIEKLNKILEAKKLNNSYVPDGHKPTDAYTQAKKNNDPLGMVKALFNK
;
A
#
# COMPACT_ATOMS: atom_id res chain seq x y z
N MET A 1 -33.66 67.63 7.50
CA MET A 1 -32.71 68.14 8.50
C MET A 1 -31.33 67.91 7.93
N GLU A 2 -30.61 68.97 7.62
CA GLU A 2 -29.18 68.91 7.30
C GLU A 2 -28.39 69.03 8.60
N PHE A 3 -27.31 68.26 8.71
CA PHE A 3 -26.39 68.36 9.84
C PHE A 3 -25.68 69.71 9.81
N THR A 4 -25.46 70.30 10.99
CA THR A 4 -24.64 71.52 11.11
C THR A 4 -23.20 71.23 10.70
N ASP A 5 -22.44 72.26 10.32
CA ASP A 5 -21.04 72.10 9.90
C ASP A 5 -20.18 71.42 10.97
N GLU A 6 -20.44 71.71 12.25
CA GLU A 6 -19.79 71.06 13.40
C GLU A 6 -20.13 69.56 13.49
N GLN A 7 -21.39 69.20 13.25
CA GLN A 7 -21.82 67.80 13.22
C GLN A 7 -21.19 67.05 12.05
N GLN A 8 -21.07 67.69 10.88
CA GLN A 8 -20.40 67.11 9.71
C GLN A 8 -18.90 66.88 9.96
N GLN A 9 -18.21 67.85 10.57
CA GLN A 9 -16.81 67.72 11.00
C GLN A 9 -16.63 66.57 12.00
N HIS A 10 -17.52 66.46 12.99
CA HIS A 10 -17.47 65.38 13.96
C HIS A 10 -17.67 64.00 13.33
N ILE A 11 -18.66 63.86 12.44
CA ILE A 11 -18.91 62.64 11.67
C ILE A 11 -17.69 62.28 10.81
N TYR A 12 -17.08 63.24 10.14
CA TYR A 12 -15.88 63.01 9.33
C TYR A 12 -14.72 62.48 10.18
N ASN A 13 -14.48 63.07 11.35
CA ASN A 13 -13.42 62.63 12.26
C ASN A 13 -13.67 61.21 12.78
N LEU A 14 -14.92 60.88 13.14
CA LEU A 14 -15.30 59.52 13.55
C LEU A 14 -15.09 58.49 12.44
N ILE A 15 -15.46 58.82 11.20
CA ILE A 15 -15.25 57.94 10.04
C ILE A 15 -13.76 57.72 9.82
N LYS A 16 -12.95 58.78 9.92
CA LYS A 16 -11.50 58.70 9.76
C LYS A 16 -10.86 57.83 10.83
N GLU A 17 -11.16 58.08 12.11
CA GLU A 17 -10.65 57.26 13.22
C GLU A 17 -11.05 55.80 13.09
N THR A 18 -12.31 55.53 12.76
CA THR A 18 -12.82 54.17 12.61
C THR A 18 -12.11 53.45 11.46
N LYS A 19 -11.87 54.15 10.35
CA LYS A 19 -11.14 53.60 9.20
C LYS A 19 -9.68 53.32 9.56
N ASP A 20 -9.02 54.26 10.21
CA ASP A 20 -7.62 54.11 10.62
C ASP A 20 -7.47 52.92 11.58
N LYS A 21 -8.40 52.81 12.55
CA LYS A 21 -8.48 51.69 13.49
C LYS A 21 -8.70 50.35 12.78
N TRP A 22 -9.64 50.27 11.83
CA TRP A 22 -9.87 49.03 11.07
C TRP A 22 -8.65 48.63 10.23
N VAL A 23 -7.97 49.59 9.60
CA VAL A 23 -6.76 49.30 8.81
C VAL A 23 -5.64 48.75 9.69
N THR A 24 -5.44 49.31 10.88
CA THR A 24 -4.33 48.92 11.78
C THR A 24 -4.64 47.67 12.59
N GLU A 25 -5.85 47.54 13.13
CA GLU A 25 -6.23 46.45 14.05
C GLU A 25 -6.73 45.19 13.32
N GLU A 26 -7.30 45.33 12.12
CA GLU A 26 -7.91 44.19 11.40
C GLU A 26 -7.17 43.88 10.09
N LEU A 27 -7.09 44.85 9.17
CA LEU A 27 -6.58 44.59 7.82
C LEU A 27 -5.09 44.22 7.83
N THR A 28 -4.28 45.00 8.55
CA THR A 28 -2.82 44.80 8.59
C THR A 28 -2.45 43.44 9.22
N PRO A 29 -3.04 43.03 10.36
CA PRO A 29 -2.79 41.70 10.92
C PRO A 29 -3.20 40.56 10.00
N ILE A 30 -4.37 40.65 9.34
CA ILE A 30 -4.82 39.63 8.39
C ILE A 30 -3.85 39.54 7.20
N GLN A 31 -3.41 40.66 6.64
CA GLN A 31 -2.44 40.68 5.54
C GLN A 31 -1.10 40.05 5.95
N ASN A 32 -0.66 40.29 7.18
CA ASN A 32 0.57 39.68 7.70
C ASN A 32 0.39 38.17 7.89
N GLN A 33 -0.73 37.72 8.45
CA GLN A 33 -1.05 36.29 8.57
C GLN A 33 -1.11 35.61 7.20
N VAL A 34 -1.70 36.25 6.18
CA VAL A 34 -1.74 35.70 4.83
C VAL A 34 -0.33 35.55 4.26
N LYS A 35 0.54 36.56 4.39
CA LYS A 35 1.95 36.48 3.96
C LYS A 35 2.72 35.38 4.69
N GLU A 36 2.49 35.24 5.99
CA GLU A 36 3.08 34.14 6.77
C GLU A 36 2.57 32.78 6.28
N LEU A 37 1.30 32.68 5.87
CA LEU A 37 0.73 31.42 5.40
C LEU A 37 1.12 31.07 3.95
N GLU A 38 1.39 32.07 3.11
CA GLU A 38 1.81 31.88 1.72
C GLU A 38 3.08 31.03 1.59
N GLN A 39 3.98 31.05 2.59
CA GLN A 39 5.19 30.21 2.59
C GLN A 39 4.88 28.70 2.65
N TYR A 40 3.71 28.31 3.16
CA TYR A 40 3.27 26.92 3.26
C TYR A 40 2.48 26.47 2.04
N LYS A 41 2.27 27.35 1.06
CA LYS A 41 1.61 26.97 -0.17
C LYS A 41 2.48 25.91 -0.87
N PRO A 42 1.92 24.75 -1.25
CA PRO A 42 2.65 23.78 -2.04
C PRO A 42 3.19 24.47 -3.29
N VAL A 43 4.48 24.29 -3.56
CA VAL A 43 5.07 24.77 -4.80
C VAL A 43 4.47 23.93 -5.92
N ASP A 44 3.83 24.60 -6.89
CA ASP A 44 3.35 23.94 -8.08
C ASP A 44 4.56 23.33 -8.80
N LYS A 45 4.56 22.00 -8.91
CA LYS A 45 5.61 21.30 -9.66
C LYS A 45 5.57 21.78 -11.10
N THR A 46 6.75 22.08 -11.63
CA THR A 46 6.91 22.37 -13.05
C THR A 46 6.48 21.16 -13.89
N GLU A 47 6.11 21.39 -15.15
CA GLU A 47 5.80 20.28 -16.08
C GLU A 47 6.96 19.28 -16.20
N GLN A 48 8.20 19.77 -16.07
CA GLN A 48 9.40 18.94 -16.09
C GLN A 48 9.50 18.02 -14.87
N GLU A 49 9.20 18.54 -13.67
CA GLU A 49 9.20 17.74 -12.43
C GLU A 49 8.08 16.70 -12.42
N LEU A 50 6.89 17.04 -12.92
CA LEU A 50 5.79 16.10 -13.09
C LEU A 50 6.15 14.99 -14.09
N ALA A 51 6.79 15.34 -15.20
CA ALA A 51 7.26 14.37 -16.19
C ALA A 51 8.35 13.45 -15.62
N LEU A 52 9.25 13.98 -14.79
CA LEU A 52 10.29 13.20 -14.14
C LEU A 52 9.68 12.21 -13.14
N GLU A 53 8.77 12.66 -12.27
CA GLU A 53 8.08 11.80 -11.30
C GLU A 53 7.29 10.67 -11.98
N ALA A 54 6.64 10.97 -13.11
CA ALA A 54 5.94 9.96 -13.90
C ALA A 54 6.90 8.90 -14.44
N LYS A 55 8.07 9.30 -14.96
CA LYS A 55 9.10 8.38 -15.44
C LYS A 55 9.69 7.54 -14.32
N GLU A 56 9.93 8.12 -13.15
CA GLU A 56 10.44 7.39 -11.98
C GLU A 56 9.45 6.30 -11.53
N LYS A 57 8.15 6.64 -11.47
CA LYS A 57 7.09 5.67 -11.16
C LYS A 57 7.00 4.55 -12.20
N GLU A 58 7.12 4.89 -13.48
CA GLU A 58 7.12 3.90 -14.56
C GLU A 58 8.34 2.98 -14.47
N LEU A 59 9.53 3.54 -14.24
CA LEU A 59 10.77 2.78 -14.11
C LEU A 59 10.70 1.83 -12.91
N PHE A 60 10.27 2.32 -11.75
CA PHE A 60 10.08 1.51 -10.55
C PHE A 60 9.09 0.36 -10.79
N THR A 61 7.98 0.63 -11.48
CA THR A 61 6.98 -0.40 -11.81
C THR A 61 7.58 -1.48 -12.73
N LYS A 62 8.38 -1.09 -13.73
CA LYS A 62 9.07 -2.03 -14.62
C LYS A 62 10.08 -2.87 -13.85
N GLU A 63 10.90 -2.26 -13.00
CA GLU A 63 11.89 -2.96 -12.17
C GLU A 63 11.22 -3.94 -11.21
N LYS A 64 10.15 -3.52 -10.53
CA LYS A 64 9.34 -4.39 -9.66
C LYS A 64 8.86 -5.63 -10.41
N ASN A 65 8.25 -5.43 -11.58
CA ASN A 65 7.68 -6.52 -12.37
C ASN A 65 8.77 -7.46 -12.91
N LEU A 66 9.94 -6.93 -13.28
CA LEU A 66 11.08 -7.72 -13.73
C LEU A 66 11.60 -8.61 -12.61
N ILE A 67 11.83 -8.06 -11.41
CA ILE A 67 12.30 -8.83 -10.24
C ILE A 67 11.29 -9.92 -9.89
N LEU A 68 10.00 -9.60 -9.85
CA LEU A 68 8.95 -10.58 -9.56
C LEU A 68 8.91 -11.70 -10.61
N LYS A 69 9.07 -11.36 -11.88
CA LYS A 69 9.16 -12.34 -12.96
C LYS A 69 10.38 -13.25 -12.81
N GLU A 70 11.55 -12.70 -12.53
CA GLU A 70 12.78 -13.48 -12.28
C GLU A 70 12.65 -14.45 -11.10
N LYS A 71 11.82 -14.08 -10.10
CA LYS A 71 11.54 -14.92 -8.94
C LYS A 71 10.35 -15.86 -9.13
N GLY A 72 9.71 -15.88 -10.31
CA GLY A 72 8.54 -16.71 -10.57
C GLY A 72 7.29 -16.28 -9.80
N LEU A 73 7.22 -15.02 -9.37
CA LEU A 73 6.15 -14.43 -8.56
C LEU A 73 5.31 -13.42 -9.34
N GLN A 74 5.36 -13.45 -10.68
CA GLN A 74 4.64 -12.51 -11.54
C GLN A 74 3.12 -12.55 -11.29
N ASP A 75 2.55 -13.74 -11.07
CA ASP A 75 1.11 -13.92 -10.80
C ASP A 75 0.66 -13.28 -9.48
N PHE A 76 1.62 -12.93 -8.61
CA PHE A 76 1.38 -12.28 -7.33
C PHE A 76 1.70 -10.78 -7.33
N ALA A 77 1.98 -10.18 -8.50
CA ALA A 77 2.49 -8.81 -8.58
C ALA A 77 1.59 -7.74 -7.93
N ASP A 78 0.28 -7.95 -7.94
CA ASP A 78 -0.70 -7.05 -7.33
C ASP A 78 -0.67 -7.09 -5.79
N PHE A 79 -0.13 -8.17 -5.20
CA PHE A 79 0.02 -8.30 -3.74
C PHE A 79 1.28 -7.59 -3.20
N PHE A 80 2.22 -7.23 -4.07
CA PHE A 80 3.43 -6.50 -3.70
C PHE A 80 3.22 -4.99 -3.84
N VAL A 81 2.67 -4.40 -2.78
CA VAL A 81 2.56 -2.94 -2.60
C VAL A 81 3.74 -2.48 -1.77
N VAL A 82 4.70 -1.80 -2.42
CA VAL A 82 5.96 -1.38 -1.81
C VAL A 82 6.36 0.01 -2.29
N SER A 83 7.06 0.76 -1.43
CA SER A 83 7.62 2.06 -1.80
C SER A 83 9.03 1.98 -2.38
N ASP A 84 9.74 0.86 -2.15
CA ASP A 84 11.12 0.68 -2.64
C ASP A 84 11.47 -0.80 -2.87
N LEU A 85 12.60 -1.03 -3.56
CA LEU A 85 13.07 -2.36 -3.92
C LEU A 85 13.62 -3.17 -2.73
N LYS A 86 14.06 -2.52 -1.64
CA LYS A 86 14.51 -3.25 -0.44
C LYS A 86 13.33 -3.86 0.27
N GLU A 87 12.22 -3.13 0.35
CA GLU A 87 10.96 -3.64 0.85
C GLU A 87 10.44 -4.80 -0.01
N LEU A 88 10.47 -4.64 -1.34
CA LEU A 88 10.11 -5.70 -2.28
C LEU A 88 10.84 -7.00 -1.99
N ASN A 89 12.17 -6.93 -1.89
CA ASN A 89 13.00 -8.11 -1.61
C ASN A 89 12.66 -8.76 -0.26
N LYS A 90 12.42 -7.96 0.79
CA LYS A 90 11.99 -8.49 2.10
C LYS A 90 10.62 -9.19 2.02
N GLN A 91 9.68 -8.63 1.26
CA GLN A 91 8.36 -9.25 1.09
C GLN A 91 8.47 -10.56 0.29
N ILE A 92 9.29 -10.59 -0.77
CA ILE A 92 9.57 -11.79 -1.56
C ILE A 92 10.17 -12.90 -0.68
N GLU A 93 11.16 -12.57 0.16
CA GLU A 93 11.75 -13.54 1.09
C GLU A 93 10.73 -14.12 2.07
N LYS A 94 9.85 -13.27 2.62
CA LYS A 94 8.78 -13.72 3.52
C LYS A 94 7.81 -14.66 2.80
N LEU A 95 7.37 -14.30 1.60
CA LEU A 95 6.46 -15.13 0.82
C LEU A 95 7.09 -16.50 0.52
N ASN A 96 8.35 -16.52 0.08
CA ASN A 96 9.07 -17.77 -0.19
C ASN A 96 9.19 -18.65 1.07
N LYS A 97 9.51 -18.07 2.23
CA LYS A 97 9.54 -18.82 3.51
C LYS A 97 8.18 -19.46 3.83
N ILE A 98 7.08 -18.77 3.58
CA ILE A 98 5.73 -19.29 3.80
C ILE A 98 5.43 -20.44 2.82
N LEU A 99 5.78 -20.28 1.54
CA LEU A 99 5.59 -21.31 0.53
C LEU A 99 6.37 -22.58 0.88
N GLU A 100 7.62 -22.45 1.31
CA GLU A 100 8.44 -23.60 1.73
C GLU A 100 7.89 -24.29 2.99
N ALA A 101 7.44 -23.52 3.99
CA ALA A 101 6.81 -24.09 5.18
C ALA A 101 5.50 -24.85 4.85
N LYS A 102 4.70 -24.32 3.92
CA LYS A 102 3.47 -24.97 3.45
C LYS A 102 3.76 -26.25 2.65
N LYS A 103 4.78 -26.24 1.79
CA LYS A 103 5.24 -27.45 1.09
C LYS A 103 5.66 -28.53 2.09
N LEU A 104 6.48 -28.18 3.09
CA LEU A 104 6.91 -29.14 4.12
C LEU A 104 5.74 -29.79 4.86
N ASN A 105 4.73 -28.99 5.24
CA ASN A 105 3.53 -29.50 5.91
C ASN A 105 2.68 -30.44 5.03
N ASN A 106 2.64 -30.19 3.73
CA ASN A 106 1.91 -31.04 2.78
C ASN A 106 2.72 -32.26 2.32
N SER A 107 4.05 -32.23 2.49
CA SER A 107 4.95 -33.35 2.17
C SER A 107 5.08 -34.37 3.31
N TYR A 108 4.46 -34.14 4.48
CA TYR A 108 4.42 -35.13 5.55
C TYR A 108 3.58 -36.34 5.11
N VAL A 109 4.27 -37.41 4.71
CA VAL A 109 3.69 -38.75 4.54
C VAL A 109 3.80 -39.44 5.91
N PRO A 110 2.70 -39.85 6.55
CA PRO A 110 2.76 -40.56 7.82
C PRO A 110 3.62 -41.82 7.69
N ASP A 111 4.69 -41.92 8.49
CA ASP A 111 5.47 -43.14 8.61
C ASP A 111 4.64 -44.13 9.43
N GLY A 112 3.94 -45.03 8.73
CA GLY A 112 2.88 -45.85 9.32
C GLY A 112 1.83 -46.39 8.34
N HIS A 113 1.90 -46.04 7.05
CA HIS A 113 1.22 -46.82 6.04
C HIS A 113 1.86 -48.21 5.97
N LYS A 114 1.41 -49.12 6.85
CA LYS A 114 1.67 -50.54 6.64
C LYS A 114 1.19 -50.84 5.23
N PRO A 115 2.06 -51.32 4.31
CA PRO A 115 1.59 -51.74 3.01
C PRO A 115 0.43 -52.71 3.22
N THR A 116 -0.66 -52.49 2.50
CA THR A 116 -1.82 -53.38 2.56
C THR A 116 -1.32 -54.80 2.32
N ASP A 117 -1.53 -55.71 3.27
CA ASP A 117 -1.02 -57.07 3.13
C ASP A 117 -1.61 -57.74 1.87
N ALA A 118 -0.89 -58.71 1.32
CA ALA A 118 -1.23 -59.35 0.06
C ALA A 118 -2.64 -59.96 0.08
N TYR A 119 -3.09 -60.42 1.25
CA TYR A 119 -4.44 -60.96 1.44
C TYR A 119 -5.52 -59.87 1.34
N THR A 120 -5.32 -58.74 2.01
CA THR A 120 -6.23 -57.60 2.03
C THR A 120 -6.33 -56.95 0.64
N GLN A 121 -5.22 -56.92 -0.11
CA GLN A 121 -5.22 -56.45 -1.49
C GLN A 121 -5.98 -57.41 -2.43
N ALA A 122 -5.76 -58.72 -2.32
CA ALA A 122 -6.49 -59.72 -3.10
C ALA A 122 -7.99 -59.73 -2.77
N LYS A 123 -8.35 -59.58 -1.50
CA LYS A 123 -9.74 -59.45 -1.04
C LYS A 123 -10.42 -58.21 -1.64
N LYS A 124 -9.75 -57.06 -1.64
CA LYS A 124 -10.27 -55.82 -2.26
C LYS A 124 -10.51 -55.99 -3.76
N ASN A 125 -9.65 -56.74 -4.44
CA ASN A 125 -9.73 -56.98 -5.88
C ASN A 125 -10.66 -58.14 -6.27
N ASN A 126 -11.35 -58.76 -5.31
CA ASN A 126 -12.15 -59.98 -5.50
C ASN A 126 -11.37 -61.09 -6.22
N ASP A 127 -10.11 -61.32 -5.84
CA ASP A 127 -9.24 -62.39 -6.35
C ASP A 127 -9.12 -63.53 -5.31
N PRO A 128 -9.95 -64.58 -5.39
CA PRO A 128 -9.92 -65.69 -4.44
C PRO A 128 -8.62 -66.49 -4.54
N LEU A 129 -8.01 -66.55 -5.73
CA LEU A 129 -6.77 -67.29 -5.96
C LEU A 129 -5.59 -66.57 -5.28
N GLY A 130 -5.57 -65.24 -5.39
CA GLY A 130 -4.64 -64.36 -4.68
C GLY A 130 -4.79 -64.44 -3.15
N MET A 131 -6.02 -64.53 -2.64
CA MET A 131 -6.29 -64.70 -1.20
C MET A 131 -5.71 -66.01 -0.67
N VAL A 132 -5.94 -67.13 -1.37
CA VAL A 132 -5.42 -68.44 -0.98
C VAL A 132 -3.89 -68.44 -1.01
N LYS A 133 -3.28 -67.91 -2.09
CA LYS A 133 -1.83 -67.80 -2.17
C LYS A 133 -1.25 -66.99 -1.01
N ALA A 134 -1.86 -65.86 -0.66
CA ALA A 134 -1.41 -65.02 0.44
C ALA A 134 -1.50 -65.69 1.83
N LEU A 135 -2.44 -66.63 2.03
CA LEU A 135 -2.58 -67.39 3.28
C LEU A 135 -1.52 -68.51 3.43
N PHE A 136 -1.02 -69.05 2.33
CA PHE A 136 -0.11 -70.20 2.34
C PHE A 136 1.33 -69.86 1.96
N ASN A 137 1.61 -68.60 1.59
CA ASN A 137 2.98 -68.13 1.41
C ASN A 137 3.57 -67.80 2.78
N LYS A 138 4.58 -68.57 3.23
CA LYS A 138 5.40 -68.24 4.41
C LYS A 138 6.40 -67.15 4.08
#